data_AF-A0A4R3MZZ9-F1
#
_entry.id   AF-A0A4R3MZZ9-F1
#
_cell.length_a   1.000
_cell.length_b   1.000
_cell.length_c   1.000
_cell.angle_alpha   90.00
_cell.angle_beta   90.00
_cell.angle_gamma   90.00
#
_symmetry.space_group_name_H-M   'P 1'
#
loop_
_entity.id
_entity.type
_entity.pdbx_description
1 polymer ?
#
loop_
_entity_poly.entity_id
_entity_poly.type
_entity_poly.pdbx_seq_one_letter_code
_entity_poly.pdbx_strand_id
1 'polypeptide(L)'
;MAINFKIKVALVSKLAPRGAGAKLKLTTDPLSKAILSQELWVWWQGDPHQSRLTLQLDDQPEAVPIWVWLNPGVTDRAIVRITDPEIPDDGVTHRLTVRIWELKDGEPCSAPAVLPLAGGIKRLPTTEQPEWCGATLRRQATPDTDALIHVQWRHPGAVKIVAHATKAGTFILGYADADEHECFIEDLGGKLTDHTEQVRIGVCAIDGGQFGLPTWSEPLLLNWHKPPMVYPRNPDQATAVKLNQYGLESFITSTINANPNLPDITSWTTTTILNTLTRRIKDIVRKGGSVTLDDLGRIEARWNPDRTTRGIGFSASPGFIEGTRRGQPLTDAQAKGAA
;
A
#
# COMPACT_ATOMS: atom_id res chain seq x y z
N MET A 1 38.72 -18.23 68.50
CA MET A 1 38.26 -17.02 67.78
C MET A 1 37.38 -17.48 66.64
N ALA A 2 36.06 -17.46 66.81
CA ALA A 2 35.12 -17.99 65.82
C ALA A 2 34.74 -16.88 64.82
N ILE A 3 35.08 -17.07 63.55
CA ILE A 3 34.73 -16.13 62.47
C ILE A 3 33.33 -16.50 61.98
N ASN A 4 32.35 -15.68 62.34
CA ASN A 4 30.96 -15.82 61.89
C ASN A 4 30.80 -15.23 60.49
N PHE A 5 30.68 -16.07 59.46
CA PHE A 5 30.25 -15.65 58.12
C PHE A 5 28.72 -15.54 58.09
N LYS A 6 28.19 -14.31 58.15
CA LYS A 6 26.79 -14.03 57.80
C LYS A 6 26.65 -14.00 56.29
N ILE A 7 26.29 -15.13 55.68
CA ILE A 7 25.83 -15.15 54.29
C ILE A 7 24.39 -14.61 54.27
N LYS A 8 24.23 -13.33 53.90
CA LYS A 8 22.93 -12.79 53.51
C LYS A 8 22.61 -13.33 52.11
N VAL A 9 21.87 -14.44 52.05
CA VAL A 9 21.19 -14.84 50.81
C VAL A 9 20.03 -13.88 50.61
N ALA A 10 20.27 -12.77 49.93
CA ALA A 10 19.18 -11.97 49.40
C ALA A 10 18.49 -12.81 48.32
N LEU A 11 17.25 -13.25 48.60
CA LEU A 11 16.33 -13.68 47.56
C LEU A 11 16.03 -12.45 46.69
N VAL A 12 16.93 -12.15 45.76
CA VAL A 12 16.68 -11.16 44.71
C VAL A 12 15.56 -11.75 43.86
N SER A 13 14.39 -11.12 43.89
CA SER A 13 13.27 -11.53 43.06
C SER A 13 13.69 -11.42 41.60
N LYS A 14 13.91 -12.55 40.94
CA LYS A 14 14.28 -12.66 39.51
C LYS A 14 13.15 -12.25 38.56
N LEU A 15 12.20 -11.43 38.99
CA LEU A 15 11.06 -11.04 38.17
C LEU A 15 11.51 -9.94 37.22
N ALA A 16 11.22 -10.11 35.93
CA ALA A 16 11.48 -9.08 34.94
C ALA A 16 10.73 -7.77 35.23
N PRO A 17 11.21 -6.62 34.74
CA PRO A 17 10.51 -5.34 34.86
C PRO A 17 9.04 -5.48 34.45
N ARG A 18 8.14 -5.02 35.32
CA ARG A 18 6.69 -5.15 35.10
C ARG A 18 6.19 -4.13 34.11
N GLY A 19 5.07 -4.45 33.44
CA GLY A 19 4.41 -3.54 32.50
C GLY A 19 5.29 -3.10 31.32
N ALA A 20 6.32 -3.89 31.01
CA ALA A 20 7.24 -3.62 29.91
C ALA A 20 6.51 -3.73 28.56
N GLY A 21 6.76 -2.78 27.67
CA GLY A 21 6.26 -2.80 26.31
C GLY A 21 7.05 -1.86 25.42
N ALA A 22 6.91 -2.06 24.11
CA ALA A 22 7.58 -1.25 23.12
C ALA A 22 6.66 -1.04 21.92
N LYS A 23 6.88 0.07 21.20
CA LYS A 23 6.14 0.41 19.99
C LYS A 23 7.04 1.19 19.05
N LEU A 24 7.03 0.79 17.79
CA LEU A 24 7.52 1.61 16.71
C LEU A 24 6.45 2.62 16.31
N LYS A 25 6.67 3.90 16.58
CA LYS A 25 5.77 4.99 16.23
C LYS A 25 6.16 5.53 14.86
N LEU A 26 5.25 5.44 13.90
CA LEU A 26 5.39 6.03 12.58
C LEU A 26 4.60 7.33 12.53
N THR A 27 5.26 8.42 12.17
CA THR A 27 4.60 9.67 11.81
C THR A 27 4.44 9.67 10.30
N THR A 28 3.21 9.84 9.81
CA THR A 28 2.94 9.85 8.37
C THR A 28 2.42 11.21 7.92
N ASP A 29 2.76 11.60 6.70
CA ASP A 29 2.16 12.73 6.04
C ASP A 29 0.66 12.45 5.79
N PRO A 30 -0.25 13.36 6.19
CA PRO A 30 -1.67 13.08 6.17
C PRO A 30 -2.23 12.83 4.76
N LEU A 31 -1.62 13.41 3.73
CA LEU A 31 -2.09 13.36 2.33
C LEU A 31 -1.53 12.16 1.57
N SER A 32 -0.22 11.98 1.61
CA SER A 32 0.51 10.94 0.89
C SER A 32 0.56 9.61 1.64
N LYS A 33 0.32 9.63 2.96
CA LYS A 33 0.59 8.52 3.89
C LYS A 33 2.06 8.11 3.93
N ALA A 34 2.97 8.89 3.36
CA ALA A 34 4.40 8.63 3.43
C ALA A 34 4.88 8.74 4.87
N ILE A 35 5.80 7.86 5.29
CA ILE A 35 6.38 7.90 6.63
C ILE A 35 7.38 9.07 6.68
N LEU A 36 7.11 10.06 7.52
CA LEU A 36 7.97 11.23 7.75
C LEU A 36 9.07 10.92 8.77
N SER A 37 8.69 10.27 9.87
CA SER A 37 9.62 9.87 10.93
C SER A 37 9.22 8.55 11.56
N GLN A 38 10.22 7.88 12.13
CA GLN A 38 10.08 6.62 12.84
C GLN A 38 10.78 6.76 14.19
N GLU A 39 10.08 6.43 15.27
CA GLU A 39 10.60 6.52 16.63
C GLU A 39 10.32 5.21 17.38
N LEU A 40 11.32 4.63 18.02
CA LEU A 40 11.12 3.46 18.88
C LEU A 40 10.87 3.92 20.32
N TRP A 41 9.67 3.65 20.81
CA TRP A 41 9.22 3.99 22.15
C TRP A 41 9.23 2.73 23.01
N VAL A 42 9.77 2.82 24.22
CA VAL A 42 9.82 1.72 25.19
C VAL A 42 9.26 2.23 26.52
N TRP A 43 8.51 1.39 27.22
CA TRP A 43 7.96 1.74 28.53
C TRP A 43 7.98 0.54 29.48
N TRP A 44 8.07 0.80 30.79
CA TRP A 44 7.99 -0.20 31.86
C TRP A 44 7.65 0.47 33.20
N GLN A 45 7.31 -0.32 34.21
CA GLN A 45 7.16 0.14 35.59
C GLN A 45 8.52 0.07 36.28
N GLY A 46 9.13 1.22 36.60
CA GLY A 46 10.43 1.30 37.25
C GLY A 46 11.13 2.64 37.02
N ASP A 47 12.23 2.85 37.74
CA ASP A 47 13.10 4.02 37.58
C ASP A 47 14.07 3.81 36.41
N PRO A 48 14.05 4.68 35.38
CA PRO A 48 15.01 4.59 34.28
C PRO A 48 16.47 4.70 34.70
N HIS A 49 16.79 5.42 35.79
CA HIS A 49 18.16 5.51 36.30
C HIS A 49 18.64 4.20 36.93
N GLN A 50 17.71 3.33 37.33
CA GLN A 50 17.98 1.99 37.86
C GLN A 50 17.65 0.91 36.83
N SER A 51 17.69 1.23 35.55
CA SER A 51 17.38 0.27 34.50
C SER A 51 18.50 0.20 33.47
N ARG A 52 18.75 -1.00 32.95
CA ARG A 52 19.56 -1.20 31.75
C ARG A 52 18.64 -1.55 30.60
N LEU A 53 18.88 -0.93 29.45
CA LEU A 53 18.20 -1.23 28.20
C LEU A 53 19.24 -1.68 27.17
N THR A 54 18.97 -2.75 26.44
CA THR A 54 19.71 -3.11 25.22
C THR A 54 18.76 -3.24 24.04
N LEU A 55 19.30 -2.98 22.85
CA LEU A 55 18.61 -3.15 21.59
C LEU A 55 19.44 -4.09 20.71
N GLN A 56 18.75 -5.06 20.12
CA GLN A 56 19.28 -5.92 19.08
C GLN A 56 18.50 -5.67 17.79
N LEU A 57 19.22 -5.45 16.70
CA LEU A 57 18.67 -5.30 15.36
C LEU A 57 19.04 -6.55 14.55
N ASP A 58 18.03 -7.27 14.07
CA ASP A 58 18.16 -8.55 13.37
C ASP A 58 19.02 -9.56 14.12
N ASP A 59 20.10 -10.00 13.48
CA ASP A 59 21.12 -10.90 14.02
C ASP A 59 22.40 -10.15 14.41
N GLN A 60 22.38 -8.80 14.45
CA GLN A 60 23.51 -8.01 14.91
C GLN A 60 23.73 -8.20 16.43
N PRO A 61 24.95 -7.91 16.94
CA PRO A 61 25.22 -7.89 18.37
C PRO A 61 24.29 -6.94 19.14
N GLU A 62 24.00 -7.27 20.39
CA GLU A 62 23.27 -6.37 21.27
C GLU A 62 24.08 -5.10 21.53
N ALA A 63 23.44 -3.94 21.41
CA ALA A 63 24.01 -2.64 21.73
C ALA A 63 23.27 -2.01 22.92
N VAL A 64 23.97 -1.17 23.68
CA VAL A 64 23.34 -0.25 24.64
C VAL A 64 22.95 1.01 23.87
N PRO A 65 21.65 1.26 23.65
CA PRO A 65 21.23 2.40 22.85
C PRO A 65 21.39 3.73 23.60
N ILE A 66 21.39 4.83 22.86
CA ILE A 66 21.10 6.17 23.41
C ILE A 66 19.59 6.34 23.46
N TRP A 67 19.07 6.86 24.58
CA TRP A 67 17.64 7.07 24.76
C TRP A 67 17.34 8.34 25.57
N VAL A 68 16.15 8.89 25.36
CA VAL A 68 15.64 10.09 26.02
C VAL A 68 14.44 9.71 26.86
N TRP A 69 14.46 10.06 28.16
CA TRP A 69 13.32 9.88 29.05
C TRP A 69 12.26 10.96 28.76
N LEU A 70 11.08 10.54 28.29
CA LEU A 70 10.03 11.45 27.83
C LEU A 70 9.12 11.96 28.94
N ASN A 71 9.11 11.30 30.11
CA ASN A 71 8.23 11.64 31.22
C ASN A 71 8.96 11.64 32.58
N PRO A 72 9.99 12.49 32.75
CA PRO A 72 10.73 12.59 34.01
C PRO A 72 9.78 12.94 35.17
N GLY A 73 9.98 12.27 36.32
CA GLY A 73 9.21 12.51 37.55
C GLY A 73 7.93 11.69 37.72
N VAL A 74 7.57 10.83 36.76
CA VAL A 74 6.48 9.85 36.92
C VAL A 74 7.03 8.58 37.55
N THR A 75 6.55 8.21 38.74
CA THR A 75 7.05 7.06 39.52
C THR A 75 6.59 5.70 39.01
N ASP A 76 5.45 5.65 38.33
CA ASP A 76 4.77 4.38 38.07
C ASP A 76 5.07 3.79 36.69
N ARG A 77 5.54 4.63 35.75
CA ARG A 77 5.83 4.21 34.37
C ARG A 77 6.89 5.09 33.74
N ALA A 78 8.03 4.50 33.40
CA ALA A 78 9.01 5.07 32.51
C ALA A 78 8.54 5.00 31.06
N ILE A 79 8.73 6.07 30.28
CA ILE A 79 8.56 6.08 28.81
C ILE A 79 9.80 6.71 28.21
N VAL A 80 10.49 5.96 27.35
CA VAL A 80 11.74 6.39 26.74
C VAL A 80 11.65 6.29 25.22
N ARG A 81 12.34 7.21 24.53
CA ARG A 81 12.55 7.15 23.09
C ARG A 81 13.98 6.75 22.81
N ILE A 82 14.18 5.67 22.05
CA ILE A 82 15.51 5.25 21.57
C ILE A 82 15.89 6.12 20.36
N THR A 83 17.10 6.67 20.38
CA THR A 83 17.62 7.55 19.32
C THR A 83 18.82 6.96 18.57
N ASP A 84 19.49 5.94 19.12
CA ASP A 84 20.66 5.28 18.53
C ASP A 84 20.76 3.84 19.05
N PRO A 85 21.12 2.80 18.27
CA PRO A 85 21.45 2.81 16.84
C PRO A 85 20.28 3.30 15.97
N GLU A 86 20.62 4.00 14.90
CA GLU A 86 19.66 4.31 13.83
C GLU A 86 19.11 3.00 13.26
N ILE A 87 17.78 2.90 13.23
CA ILE A 87 17.08 1.74 12.69
C ILE A 87 17.13 1.85 11.15
N PRO A 88 17.71 0.90 10.40
CA PRO A 88 18.06 1.07 8.99
C PRO A 88 16.90 1.46 8.07
N ASP A 89 17.04 2.54 7.32
CA ASP A 89 15.99 3.05 6.43
C ASP A 89 15.95 2.37 5.05
N ASP A 90 16.01 1.04 4.99
CA ASP A 90 16.19 0.28 3.75
C ASP A 90 14.89 -0.25 3.11
N GLY A 91 13.75 -0.07 3.79
CA GLY A 91 12.45 -0.52 3.30
C GLY A 91 12.17 -2.01 3.51
N VAL A 92 13.04 -2.72 4.22
CA VAL A 92 12.84 -4.11 4.63
C VAL A 92 12.21 -4.15 6.02
N THR A 93 11.62 -5.29 6.38
CA THR A 93 11.16 -5.53 7.75
C THR A 93 12.32 -6.06 8.58
N HIS A 94 12.65 -5.37 9.66
CA HIS A 94 13.71 -5.80 10.58
C HIS A 94 13.14 -6.33 11.88
N ARG A 95 13.85 -7.29 12.46
CA ARG A 95 13.55 -7.84 13.78
C ARG A 95 14.25 -7.01 14.83
N LEU A 96 13.49 -6.28 15.63
CA LEU A 96 13.99 -5.51 16.77
C LEU A 96 13.75 -6.32 18.04
N THR A 97 14.75 -6.48 18.89
CA THR A 97 14.58 -7.06 20.23
C THR A 97 15.07 -6.07 21.27
N VAL A 98 14.15 -5.53 22.06
CA VAL A 98 14.48 -4.70 23.22
C VAL A 98 14.54 -5.56 24.46
N ARG A 99 15.60 -5.40 25.27
CA ARG A 99 15.72 -6.07 26.57
C ARG A 99 15.88 -5.04 27.67
N ILE A 100 15.19 -5.24 28.79
CA ILE A 100 15.19 -4.31 29.92
C ILE A 100 15.48 -5.08 31.21
N TRP A 101 16.42 -4.60 32.01
CA TRP A 101 16.74 -5.11 33.34
C TRP A 101 16.57 -4.02 34.39
N GLU A 102 16.28 -4.41 35.61
CA GLU A 102 16.48 -3.58 36.79
C GLU A 102 17.92 -3.75 37.26
N LEU A 103 18.51 -2.65 37.67
CA LEU A 103 19.86 -2.56 38.20
C LEU A 103 19.81 -2.33 39.71
N LYS A 104 20.74 -2.96 40.41
CA LYS A 104 21.06 -2.63 41.79
C LYS A 104 22.57 -2.46 41.88
N ASP A 105 23.00 -1.27 42.32
CA ASP A 105 24.43 -0.91 42.42
C ASP A 105 25.18 -1.10 41.08
N GLY A 106 24.49 -0.80 39.96
CA GLY A 106 25.04 -0.91 38.60
C GLY A 106 24.94 -2.31 37.97
N GLU A 107 24.57 -3.33 38.74
CA GLU A 107 24.51 -4.71 38.28
C GLU A 107 23.05 -5.19 38.05
N PRO A 108 22.76 -5.97 36.99
CA PRO A 108 21.44 -6.54 36.77
C PRO A 108 20.97 -7.39 37.95
N CYS A 109 19.85 -7.00 38.55
CA CYS A 109 19.23 -7.72 39.67
C CYS A 109 17.95 -8.46 39.27
N SER A 110 17.41 -8.22 38.09
CA SER A 110 16.24 -8.93 37.55
C SER A 110 16.56 -9.77 36.31
N ALA A 111 15.63 -10.65 35.94
CA ALA A 111 15.63 -11.24 34.60
C ALA A 111 15.26 -10.16 33.56
N PRO A 112 15.72 -10.27 32.30
CA PRO A 112 15.32 -9.32 31.27
C PRO A 112 13.84 -9.43 30.94
N ALA A 113 13.15 -8.30 30.80
CA ALA A 113 11.95 -8.22 29.98
C ALA A 113 12.38 -8.19 28.52
N VAL A 114 11.94 -9.16 27.72
CA VAL A 114 12.29 -9.28 26.29
C VAL A 114 11.09 -8.89 25.44
N LEU A 115 11.28 -7.88 24.59
CA LEU A 115 10.23 -7.27 23.78
C LEU A 115 10.59 -7.41 22.29
N PRO A 116 10.16 -8.48 21.62
CA PRO A 116 10.35 -8.64 20.19
C PRO A 116 9.37 -7.72 19.43
N LEU A 117 9.88 -6.99 18.45
CA LEU A 117 9.09 -6.20 17.52
C LEU A 117 9.52 -6.49 16.09
N ALA A 118 8.58 -6.47 15.17
CA ALA A 118 8.88 -6.35 13.74
C ALA A 118 8.59 -4.91 13.33
N GLY A 119 9.62 -4.21 12.84
CA GLY A 119 9.46 -2.88 12.28
C GLY A 119 9.57 -2.95 10.77
N GLY A 120 8.48 -2.66 10.05
CA GLY A 120 8.61 -2.27 8.65
C GLY A 120 9.29 -0.91 8.64
N ILE A 121 10.55 -0.85 8.23
CA ILE A 121 11.29 0.40 8.29
C ILE A 121 10.98 1.21 7.05
N LYS A 122 10.93 2.52 7.26
CA LYS A 122 10.90 3.52 6.22
C LYS A 122 12.03 3.21 5.20
N ARG A 123 11.75 3.47 3.92
CA ARG A 123 12.76 3.88 2.96
C ARG A 123 12.24 5.24 2.57
N LEU A 124 12.96 6.30 2.90
CA LEU A 124 12.76 7.57 2.22
C LEU A 124 12.71 7.22 0.73
N PRO A 125 11.63 7.54 0.01
CA PRO A 125 11.60 7.21 -1.39
C PRO A 125 12.83 7.84 -2.03
N THR A 126 13.74 7.00 -2.51
CA THR A 126 14.98 7.41 -3.17
C THR A 126 14.69 8.05 -4.53
N THR A 127 13.44 8.03 -4.97
CA THR A 127 13.00 8.80 -6.11
C THR A 127 12.98 10.28 -5.80
N GLU A 128 13.65 11.05 -6.65
CA GLU A 128 13.38 12.48 -6.78
C GLU A 128 11.86 12.70 -6.88
N GLN A 129 11.34 13.56 -6.00
CA GLN A 129 9.95 13.97 -6.08
C GLN A 129 9.71 14.60 -7.46
N PRO A 130 8.61 14.31 -8.18
CA PRO A 130 8.30 14.95 -9.45
C PRO A 130 8.39 16.47 -9.34
N GLU A 131 9.11 17.12 -10.25
CA GLU A 131 9.37 18.56 -10.17
C GLU A 131 8.09 19.38 -10.28
N TRP A 132 7.12 18.86 -11.03
CA TRP A 132 5.87 19.55 -11.31
C TRP A 132 4.74 18.56 -11.62
N CYS A 133 3.52 18.92 -11.21
CA CYS A 133 2.27 18.26 -11.56
C CYS A 133 1.22 19.33 -11.83
N GLY A 134 0.62 19.31 -13.02
CA GLY A 134 -0.49 20.16 -13.40
C GLY A 134 -1.71 19.34 -13.75
N ALA A 135 -2.89 19.82 -13.37
CA ALA A 135 -4.16 19.22 -13.77
C ALA A 135 -5.09 20.32 -14.27
N THR A 136 -5.78 20.06 -15.37
CA THR A 136 -6.75 20.98 -15.98
C THR A 136 -8.04 20.26 -16.28
N LEU A 137 -9.14 20.77 -15.76
CA LEU A 137 -10.48 20.30 -16.11
C LEU A 137 -10.78 20.67 -17.56
N ARG A 138 -10.89 19.67 -18.44
CA ARG A 138 -11.22 19.85 -19.87
C ARG A 138 -12.72 19.81 -20.10
N ARG A 139 -13.45 19.01 -19.32
CA ARG A 139 -14.90 18.86 -19.37
C ARG A 139 -15.42 18.64 -17.96
N GLN A 140 -16.45 19.36 -17.55
CA GLN A 140 -17.17 19.08 -16.30
C GLN A 140 -18.15 17.92 -16.49
N ALA A 141 -18.38 17.13 -15.45
CA ALA A 141 -19.37 16.07 -15.53
C ALA A 141 -20.79 16.63 -15.74
N THR A 142 -21.58 15.90 -16.52
CA THR A 142 -23.03 16.08 -16.69
C THR A 142 -23.72 14.77 -16.29
N PRO A 143 -25.06 14.69 -16.28
CA PRO A 143 -25.75 13.42 -16.07
C PRO A 143 -25.35 12.31 -17.06
N ASP A 144 -24.91 12.67 -18.26
CA ASP A 144 -24.63 11.74 -19.35
C ASP A 144 -23.13 11.54 -19.66
N THR A 145 -22.26 12.38 -19.09
CA THR A 145 -20.82 12.34 -19.38
C THR A 145 -19.98 12.64 -18.16
N ASP A 146 -18.87 11.90 -18.00
CA ASP A 146 -17.94 12.11 -16.90
C ASP A 146 -17.05 13.34 -17.11
N ALA A 147 -16.54 13.86 -15.99
CA ALA A 147 -15.49 14.87 -16.00
C ALA A 147 -14.24 14.30 -16.71
N LEU A 148 -13.65 15.12 -17.57
CA LEU A 148 -12.39 14.81 -18.25
C LEU A 148 -11.32 15.74 -17.74
N ILE A 149 -10.29 15.17 -17.12
CA ILE A 149 -9.17 15.92 -16.54
C ILE A 149 -7.92 15.59 -17.33
N HIS A 150 -7.23 16.62 -17.82
CA HIS A 150 -5.91 16.47 -18.42
C HIS A 150 -4.86 16.67 -17.34
N VAL A 151 -4.00 15.68 -17.14
CA VAL A 151 -2.95 15.70 -16.12
C VAL A 151 -1.61 15.66 -16.83
N GLN A 152 -0.68 16.50 -16.40
CA GLN A 152 0.66 16.61 -16.94
C GLN A 152 1.67 16.65 -15.80
N TRP A 153 2.87 16.12 -16.00
CA TRP A 153 3.92 16.13 -14.97
C TRP A 153 5.32 16.26 -15.56
N ARG A 154 6.29 16.55 -14.69
CA ARG A 154 7.73 16.54 -15.01
C ARG A 154 8.46 15.61 -14.04
N HIS A 155 8.86 14.46 -14.56
CA HIS A 155 9.68 13.49 -13.84
C HIS A 155 10.32 12.54 -14.86
N PRO A 156 11.62 12.19 -14.72
CA PRO A 156 12.32 11.35 -15.71
C PRO A 156 12.05 9.85 -15.57
N GLY A 157 11.41 9.41 -14.48
CA GLY A 157 11.08 8.01 -14.20
C GLY A 157 9.59 7.71 -14.19
N ALA A 158 9.24 6.45 -14.01
CA ALA A 158 7.84 6.02 -13.88
C ALA A 158 7.16 6.68 -12.67
N VAL A 159 5.85 6.90 -12.77
CA VAL A 159 5.06 7.59 -11.75
C VAL A 159 3.75 6.89 -11.41
N LYS A 160 3.32 7.04 -10.16
CA LYS A 160 1.97 6.71 -9.67
C LYS A 160 1.15 7.99 -9.66
N ILE A 161 -0.04 7.93 -10.23
CA ILE A 161 -0.99 9.04 -10.27
C ILE A 161 -2.06 8.79 -9.21
N VAL A 162 -2.28 9.78 -8.35
CA VAL A 162 -3.24 9.74 -7.25
C VAL A 162 -4.19 10.94 -7.31
N ALA A 163 -5.37 10.80 -6.73
CA ALA A 163 -6.23 11.92 -6.39
C ALA A 163 -6.33 12.03 -4.87
N HIS A 164 -6.41 13.24 -4.36
CA HIS A 164 -6.86 13.51 -3.01
C HIS A 164 -8.12 14.37 -3.07
N ALA A 165 -9.21 13.85 -2.53
CA ALA A 165 -10.46 14.56 -2.39
C ALA A 165 -10.74 14.82 -0.91
N THR A 166 -11.25 16.01 -0.57
CA THR A 166 -11.36 16.48 0.82
C THR A 166 -12.13 15.51 1.74
N LYS A 167 -13.13 14.81 1.21
CA LYS A 167 -14.00 13.88 1.94
C LYS A 167 -13.67 12.42 1.62
N ALA A 168 -13.35 12.09 0.37
CA ALA A 168 -13.04 10.71 -0.02
C ALA A 168 -11.60 10.28 0.35
N GLY A 169 -10.73 11.21 0.71
CA GLY A 169 -9.33 10.95 1.00
C GLY A 169 -8.50 10.71 -0.26
N THR A 170 -7.37 10.01 -0.10
CA THR A 170 -6.42 9.74 -1.19
C THR A 170 -6.68 8.38 -1.83
N PHE A 171 -6.76 8.32 -3.16
CA PHE A 171 -6.92 7.08 -3.91
C PHE A 171 -6.08 7.08 -5.19
N ILE A 172 -5.81 5.87 -5.70
CA ILE A 172 -4.96 5.65 -6.88
C ILE A 172 -5.80 5.78 -8.14
N LEU A 173 -5.30 6.55 -9.10
CA LEU A 173 -5.92 6.72 -10.43
C LEU A 173 -5.22 5.86 -11.48
N GLY A 174 -3.92 5.66 -11.33
CA GLY A 174 -3.17 4.82 -12.24
C GLY A 174 -1.66 4.95 -12.07
N TYR A 175 -0.96 4.48 -13.09
CA TYR A 175 0.49 4.49 -13.19
C TYR A 175 0.85 4.89 -14.61
N ALA A 176 1.95 5.61 -14.76
CA ALA A 176 2.52 5.97 -16.04
C ALA A 176 4.02 5.64 -16.05
N ASP A 177 4.53 5.24 -17.20
CA ASP A 177 5.94 4.89 -17.39
C ASP A 177 6.82 6.15 -17.53
N ALA A 178 8.14 5.95 -17.61
CA ALA A 178 9.13 7.03 -17.64
C ALA A 178 9.08 7.91 -18.90
N ASP A 179 8.53 7.39 -20.00
CA ASP A 179 8.35 8.07 -21.28
C ASP A 179 6.98 8.75 -21.41
N GLU A 180 6.13 8.63 -20.41
CA GLU A 180 4.84 9.30 -20.34
C GLU A 180 4.94 10.55 -19.46
N HIS A 181 4.35 11.65 -19.94
CA HIS A 181 4.37 12.94 -19.24
C HIS A 181 2.98 13.59 -19.11
N GLU A 182 1.96 12.93 -19.67
CA GLU A 182 0.58 13.37 -19.57
C GLU A 182 -0.39 12.18 -19.67
N CYS A 183 -1.60 12.37 -19.13
CA CYS A 183 -2.69 11.44 -19.31
C CYS A 183 -4.04 12.16 -19.19
N PHE A 184 -5.10 11.44 -19.56
CA PHE A 184 -6.47 11.86 -19.38
C PHE A 184 -7.16 10.97 -18.36
N ILE A 185 -7.85 11.60 -17.41
CA ILE A 185 -8.59 10.90 -16.36
C ILE A 185 -10.07 11.16 -16.56
N GLU A 186 -10.82 10.08 -16.69
CA GLU A 186 -12.29 10.05 -16.72
C GLU A 186 -12.81 9.24 -15.51
N ASP A 187 -14.13 9.31 -15.27
CA ASP A 187 -14.83 8.54 -14.22
C ASP A 187 -14.26 8.75 -12.79
N LEU A 188 -13.79 9.97 -12.50
CA LEU A 188 -13.35 10.32 -11.15
C LEU A 188 -14.55 10.41 -10.18
N GLY A 189 -15.74 10.73 -10.72
CA GLY A 189 -16.99 10.84 -9.96
C GLY A 189 -17.37 9.57 -9.20
N GLY A 190 -17.13 8.38 -9.77
CA GLY A 190 -17.39 7.11 -9.09
C GLY A 190 -16.61 6.89 -7.79
N LYS A 191 -15.56 7.69 -7.53
CA LYS A 191 -14.73 7.65 -6.32
C LYS A 191 -15.04 8.78 -5.34
N LEU A 192 -15.83 9.77 -5.73
CA LEU A 192 -16.16 10.92 -4.89
C LEU A 192 -17.36 10.62 -4.00
N THR A 193 -17.45 11.37 -2.90
CA THR A 193 -18.49 11.13 -1.87
C THR A 193 -19.61 12.16 -1.87
N ASP A 194 -19.36 13.34 -2.43
CA ASP A 194 -20.31 14.46 -2.44
C ASP A 194 -20.34 15.15 -3.80
N HIS A 195 -21.52 15.58 -4.25
CA HIS A 195 -21.78 16.13 -5.58
C HIS A 195 -20.84 17.23 -6.02
N THR A 196 -20.29 17.99 -5.07
CA THR A 196 -19.23 18.96 -5.33
C THR A 196 -18.08 18.72 -4.36
N GLU A 197 -16.89 18.47 -4.90
CA GLU A 197 -15.70 18.17 -4.09
C GLU A 197 -14.45 18.84 -4.70
N GLN A 198 -13.59 19.39 -3.84
CA GLN A 198 -12.26 19.83 -4.26
C GLN A 198 -11.34 18.61 -4.37
N VAL A 199 -10.73 18.44 -5.53
CA VAL A 199 -9.84 17.33 -5.84
C VAL A 199 -8.48 17.87 -6.27
N ARG A 200 -7.41 17.39 -5.64
CA ARG A 200 -6.03 17.60 -6.09
C ARG A 200 -5.55 16.34 -6.78
N ILE A 201 -4.86 16.49 -7.91
CA ILE A 201 -4.18 15.37 -8.58
C ILE A 201 -2.72 15.39 -8.15
N GLY A 202 -2.22 14.24 -7.71
CA GLY A 202 -0.85 14.07 -7.27
C GLY A 202 -0.11 13.09 -8.16
N VAL A 203 1.18 13.33 -8.35
CA VAL A 203 2.08 12.41 -9.05
C VAL A 203 3.22 12.06 -8.09
N CYS A 204 3.41 10.76 -7.84
CA CYS A 204 4.50 10.21 -7.03
C CYS A 204 5.45 9.48 -7.96
N ALA A 205 6.76 9.68 -7.82
CA ALA A 205 7.73 8.85 -8.51
C ALA A 205 7.71 7.38 -8.02
N ILE A 206 8.16 6.45 -8.86
CA ILE A 206 8.26 5.01 -8.53
C ILE A 206 9.72 4.57 -8.63
N ASP A 207 10.24 3.96 -7.57
CA ASP A 207 11.54 3.25 -7.58
C ASP A 207 11.45 2.01 -6.69
N GLY A 208 11.99 0.89 -7.17
CA GLY A 208 12.06 -0.35 -6.39
C GLY A 208 10.71 -0.86 -5.84
N GLY A 209 9.59 -0.53 -6.50
CA GLY A 209 8.23 -0.91 -6.03
C GLY A 209 7.66 -0.02 -4.92
N GLN A 210 8.34 1.08 -4.59
CA GLN A 210 7.88 2.08 -3.63
C GLN A 210 7.43 3.37 -4.33
N PHE A 211 6.84 4.28 -3.56
CA PHE A 211 6.27 5.53 -4.08
C PHE A 211 6.86 6.76 -3.36
N GLY A 212 7.31 7.71 -4.17
CA GLY A 212 7.73 9.05 -3.79
C GLY A 212 6.67 9.87 -3.08
N LEU A 213 7.12 11.00 -2.49
CA LEU A 213 6.21 12.06 -2.09
C LEU A 213 5.46 12.57 -3.34
N PRO A 214 4.13 12.80 -3.24
CA PRO A 214 3.37 13.36 -4.33
C PRO A 214 3.69 14.84 -4.54
N THR A 215 3.87 15.22 -5.79
CA THR A 215 3.71 16.61 -6.21
C THR A 215 2.28 16.83 -6.65
N TRP A 216 1.60 17.76 -5.98
CA TRP A 216 0.19 18.03 -6.16
C TRP A 216 -0.06 19.15 -7.14
N SER A 217 -1.10 19.02 -7.96
CA SER A 217 -1.67 20.10 -8.73
C SER A 217 -2.37 21.12 -7.82
N GLU A 218 -2.74 22.26 -8.41
CA GLU A 218 -3.77 23.12 -7.83
C GLU A 218 -5.10 22.36 -7.66
N PRO A 219 -5.94 22.72 -6.68
CA PRO A 219 -7.25 22.12 -6.49
C PRO A 219 -8.16 22.34 -7.71
N LEU A 220 -8.84 21.28 -8.13
CA LEU A 220 -9.92 21.31 -9.09
C LEU A 220 -11.25 21.22 -8.36
N LEU A 221 -12.19 22.10 -8.68
CA LEU A 221 -13.56 21.98 -8.20
C LEU A 221 -14.35 21.08 -9.15
N LEU A 222 -14.64 19.85 -8.73
CA LEU A 222 -15.41 18.91 -9.52
C LEU A 222 -16.86 18.90 -9.04
N ASN A 223 -17.78 19.08 -9.99
CA ASN A 223 -19.18 18.75 -9.81
C ASN A 223 -19.38 17.40 -10.48
N TRP A 224 -19.91 16.43 -9.75
CA TRP A 224 -20.28 15.15 -10.30
C TRP A 224 -21.72 14.80 -9.97
N HIS A 225 -22.37 14.22 -10.95
CA HIS A 225 -23.67 13.64 -10.80
C HIS A 225 -23.44 12.15 -10.60
N LYS A 226 -23.85 11.60 -9.45
CA LYS A 226 -23.93 10.15 -9.32
C LYS A 226 -25.00 9.71 -10.31
N PRO A 227 -24.64 9.00 -11.41
CA PRO A 227 -25.68 8.43 -12.24
C PRO A 227 -26.54 7.53 -11.34
N PRO A 228 -27.87 7.52 -11.51
CA PRO A 228 -28.71 6.58 -10.78
C PRO A 228 -28.10 5.19 -10.94
N MET A 229 -27.90 4.50 -9.82
CA MET A 229 -27.26 3.19 -9.82
C MET A 229 -28.19 2.20 -10.53
N VAL A 230 -28.01 2.03 -11.84
CA VAL A 230 -28.75 1.03 -12.62
C VAL A 230 -28.07 -0.31 -12.39
N TYR A 231 -28.57 -1.08 -11.43
CA TYR A 231 -28.18 -2.47 -11.32
C TYR A 231 -28.61 -3.20 -12.60
N PRO A 232 -27.68 -3.81 -13.36
CA PRO A 232 -28.08 -4.65 -14.47
C PRO A 232 -28.89 -5.82 -13.89
N ARG A 233 -30.17 -5.91 -14.26
CA ARG A 233 -31.08 -6.96 -13.80
C ARG A 233 -30.82 -8.31 -14.48
N ASN A 234 -30.01 -8.33 -15.54
CA ASN A 234 -29.61 -9.54 -16.24
C ASN A 234 -28.24 -9.35 -16.96
N PRO A 235 -27.60 -10.44 -17.41
CA PRO A 235 -26.31 -10.42 -18.12
C PRO A 235 -26.32 -9.52 -19.37
N ASP A 236 -27.45 -9.44 -20.08
CA ASP A 236 -27.61 -8.58 -21.25
C ASP A 236 -27.50 -7.09 -20.89
N GLN A 237 -27.97 -6.67 -19.71
CA GLN A 237 -27.84 -5.29 -19.23
C GLN A 237 -26.43 -4.94 -18.73
N ALA A 238 -25.58 -5.93 -18.43
CA ALA A 238 -24.18 -5.70 -18.05
C ALA A 238 -23.30 -5.32 -19.25
N THR A 239 -23.73 -5.61 -20.49
CA THR A 239 -22.97 -5.27 -21.71
C THR A 239 -22.82 -3.76 -21.95
N ALA A 240 -23.64 -2.93 -21.31
CA ALA A 240 -23.57 -1.47 -21.38
C ALA A 240 -22.95 -0.80 -20.14
N VAL A 241 -22.66 -1.56 -19.07
CA VAL A 241 -22.08 -1.02 -17.83
C VAL A 241 -20.57 -1.15 -17.91
N LYS A 242 -19.85 -0.04 -18.05
CA LYS A 242 -18.41 0.00 -17.74
C LYS A 242 -18.24 -0.42 -16.29
N LEU A 243 -17.84 -1.66 -16.05
CA LEU A 243 -17.38 -2.07 -14.73
C LEU A 243 -16.07 -1.33 -14.46
N ASN A 244 -16.11 -0.39 -13.53
CA ASN A 244 -14.87 0.17 -12.99
C ASN A 244 -14.10 -0.95 -12.24
N GLN A 245 -12.82 -0.70 -11.93
CA GLN A 245 -11.96 -1.69 -11.29
C GLN A 245 -12.59 -2.31 -10.03
N TYR A 246 -13.31 -1.52 -9.23
CA TYR A 246 -13.97 -2.01 -8.03
C TYR A 246 -15.15 -2.94 -8.34
N GLY A 247 -15.94 -2.62 -9.37
CA GLY A 247 -17.00 -3.48 -9.87
C GLY A 247 -16.46 -4.83 -10.36
N LEU A 248 -15.35 -4.81 -11.10
CA LEU A 248 -14.67 -6.02 -11.57
C LEU A 248 -14.10 -6.85 -10.40
N GLU A 249 -13.43 -6.21 -9.44
CA GLU A 249 -12.90 -6.88 -8.24
C GLU A 249 -14.00 -7.54 -7.41
N SER A 250 -15.10 -6.83 -7.18
CA SER A 250 -16.27 -7.36 -6.45
C SER A 250 -16.88 -8.55 -7.19
N PHE A 251 -17.05 -8.44 -8.51
CA PHE A 251 -17.59 -9.51 -9.35
C PHE A 251 -16.70 -10.76 -9.35
N ILE A 252 -15.39 -10.61 -9.46
CA ILE A 252 -14.46 -11.74 -9.45
C ILE A 252 -14.42 -12.40 -8.06
N THR A 253 -14.38 -11.60 -7.00
CA THR A 253 -14.39 -12.10 -5.62
C THR A 253 -15.65 -12.91 -5.34
N SER A 254 -16.83 -12.38 -5.71
CA SER A 254 -18.10 -13.08 -5.51
C SER A 254 -18.20 -14.34 -6.37
N THR A 255 -17.73 -14.29 -7.63
CA THR A 255 -17.77 -15.44 -8.54
C THR A 255 -16.86 -16.58 -8.08
N ILE A 256 -15.65 -16.27 -7.61
CA ILE A 256 -14.72 -17.29 -7.11
C ILE A 256 -15.24 -17.92 -5.82
N ASN A 257 -15.72 -17.11 -4.87
CA ASN A 257 -16.25 -17.62 -3.60
C ASN A 257 -17.59 -18.37 -3.76
N ALA A 258 -18.32 -18.14 -4.85
CA ALA A 258 -19.49 -18.93 -5.19
C ALA A 258 -19.16 -20.33 -5.73
N ASN A 259 -17.90 -20.60 -6.10
CA ASN A 259 -17.46 -21.91 -6.58
C ASN A 259 -16.90 -22.74 -5.42
N PRO A 260 -17.58 -23.80 -4.97
CA PRO A 260 -17.14 -24.61 -3.83
C PRO A 260 -15.85 -25.40 -4.07
N ASN A 261 -15.37 -25.47 -5.32
CA ASN A 261 -14.11 -26.14 -5.67
C ASN A 261 -12.89 -25.22 -5.64
N LEU A 262 -13.07 -23.93 -5.38
CA LEU A 262 -12.00 -22.95 -5.28
C LEU A 262 -11.84 -22.49 -3.82
N PRO A 263 -10.63 -22.11 -3.38
CA PRO A 263 -10.44 -21.52 -2.07
C PRO A 263 -11.12 -20.16 -2.01
N ASP A 264 -11.69 -19.83 -0.84
CA ASP A 264 -12.20 -18.49 -0.57
C ASP A 264 -11.08 -17.46 -0.73
N ILE A 265 -11.36 -16.41 -1.50
CA ILE A 265 -10.47 -15.28 -1.68
C ILE A 265 -11.06 -14.01 -1.07
N THR A 266 -10.17 -13.15 -0.60
CA THR A 266 -10.53 -11.83 -0.08
C THR A 266 -10.48 -10.79 -1.18
N SER A 267 -11.22 -9.69 -1.02
CA SER A 267 -11.15 -8.53 -1.92
C SER A 267 -9.70 -8.06 -2.14
N TRP A 268 -8.88 -8.00 -1.09
CA TRP A 268 -7.46 -7.64 -1.20
C TRP A 268 -6.64 -8.61 -2.08
N THR A 269 -6.92 -9.91 -1.98
CA THR A 269 -6.27 -10.93 -2.80
C THR A 269 -6.65 -10.74 -4.27
N THR A 270 -7.94 -10.52 -4.54
CA THR A 270 -8.45 -10.22 -5.89
C THR A 270 -7.80 -8.98 -6.49
N THR A 271 -7.75 -7.87 -5.75
CA THR A 271 -7.08 -6.63 -6.17
C THR A 271 -5.60 -6.88 -6.50
N THR A 272 -4.89 -7.64 -5.66
CA THR A 272 -3.46 -7.94 -5.86
C THR A 272 -3.23 -8.76 -7.13
N ILE A 273 -4.04 -9.80 -7.35
CA ILE A 273 -3.98 -10.65 -8.54
C ILE A 273 -4.28 -9.83 -9.80
N LEU A 274 -5.36 -9.04 -9.81
CA LEU A 274 -5.76 -8.22 -10.95
C LEU A 274 -4.71 -7.18 -11.30
N ASN A 275 -4.16 -6.47 -10.30
CA ASN A 275 -3.11 -5.48 -10.52
C ASN A 275 -1.85 -6.14 -11.09
N THR A 276 -1.47 -7.30 -10.57
CA THR A 276 -0.29 -8.05 -11.03
C THR A 276 -0.48 -8.53 -12.47
N LEU A 277 -1.62 -9.15 -12.78
CA LEU A 277 -1.96 -9.64 -14.11
C LEU A 277 -2.01 -8.49 -15.12
N THR A 278 -2.73 -7.42 -14.79
CA THR A 278 -2.88 -6.24 -15.66
C THR A 278 -1.52 -5.60 -15.94
N ARG A 279 -0.67 -5.44 -14.92
CA ARG A 279 0.69 -4.90 -15.09
C ARG A 279 1.53 -5.79 -16.00
N ARG A 280 1.43 -7.12 -15.86
CA ARG A 280 2.20 -8.06 -16.70
C ARG A 280 1.73 -8.04 -18.15
N ILE A 281 0.42 -7.99 -18.39
CA ILE A 281 -0.16 -7.85 -19.74
C ILE A 281 0.34 -6.55 -20.37
N LYS A 282 0.24 -5.43 -19.64
CA LYS A 282 0.74 -4.12 -20.10
C LYS A 282 2.22 -4.18 -20.48
N ASP A 283 3.08 -4.76 -19.64
CA ASP A 283 4.53 -4.85 -19.92
C ASP A 283 4.84 -5.68 -21.18
N ILE A 284 4.19 -6.83 -21.36
CA ILE A 284 4.37 -7.68 -22.55
C ILE A 284 3.88 -6.96 -23.81
N VAL A 285 2.67 -6.39 -23.75
CA VAL A 285 2.08 -5.66 -24.88
C VAL A 285 2.91 -4.43 -25.20
N ARG A 286 3.49 -3.71 -24.22
CA ARG A 286 4.42 -2.58 -24.40
C ARG A 286 5.77 -2.98 -25.00
N LYS A 287 6.20 -4.24 -24.86
CA LYS A 287 7.42 -4.76 -25.53
C LYS A 287 7.20 -5.27 -26.96
N GLY A 288 5.95 -5.23 -27.43
CA GLY A 288 5.57 -5.61 -28.80
C GLY A 288 5.09 -7.05 -28.87
N GLY A 289 4.99 -7.72 -27.73
CA GLY A 289 4.49 -9.07 -27.63
C GLY A 289 2.97 -9.14 -27.65
N SER A 290 2.48 -10.35 -27.43
CA SER A 290 1.07 -10.64 -27.24
C SER A 290 0.89 -11.58 -26.05
N VAL A 291 -0.23 -11.42 -25.35
CA VAL A 291 -0.69 -12.33 -24.30
C VAL A 291 -1.93 -13.04 -24.81
N THR A 292 -1.92 -14.36 -24.73
CA THR A 292 -3.11 -15.18 -24.98
C THR A 292 -3.64 -15.64 -23.63
N LEU A 293 -4.93 -15.42 -23.41
CA LEU A 293 -5.68 -15.92 -22.27
C LEU A 293 -6.63 -16.97 -22.82
N ASP A 294 -6.41 -18.22 -22.45
CA ASP A 294 -7.21 -19.34 -22.93
C ASP A 294 -8.70 -19.08 -22.67
N ASP A 295 -9.54 -19.43 -23.64
CA ASP A 295 -11.00 -19.27 -23.61
C ASP A 295 -11.52 -17.82 -23.52
N LEU A 296 -10.63 -16.82 -23.47
CA LEU A 296 -10.95 -15.39 -23.45
C LEU A 296 -10.52 -14.69 -24.75
N GLY A 297 -9.25 -14.77 -25.10
CA GLY A 297 -8.72 -14.13 -26.31
C GLY A 297 -7.26 -13.70 -26.22
N ARG A 298 -6.84 -13.00 -27.26
CA ARG A 298 -5.46 -12.53 -27.44
C ARG A 298 -5.39 -11.01 -27.37
N ILE A 299 -4.56 -10.51 -26.47
CA ILE A 299 -4.21 -9.10 -26.33
C ILE A 299 -2.84 -8.89 -26.97
N GLU A 300 -2.73 -7.96 -27.91
CA GLU A 300 -1.48 -7.76 -28.66
C GLU A 300 -1.21 -6.29 -28.93
N ALA A 301 0.06 -5.95 -29.14
CA ALA A 301 0.42 -4.66 -29.72
C ALA A 301 0.00 -4.63 -31.19
N ARG A 302 -0.78 -3.63 -31.60
CA ARG A 302 -1.08 -3.37 -33.00
C ARG A 302 -0.47 -2.07 -33.44
N TRP A 303 0.24 -2.12 -34.55
CA TRP A 303 0.67 -0.93 -35.25
C TRP A 303 -0.41 -0.53 -36.23
N ASN A 304 -0.63 0.78 -36.37
CA ASN A 304 -1.35 1.31 -37.53
C ASN A 304 -0.56 0.97 -38.83
N PRO A 305 -1.21 1.00 -40.01
CA PRO A 305 -0.59 0.56 -41.26
C PRO A 305 0.73 1.27 -41.61
N ASP A 306 0.84 2.54 -41.24
CA ASP A 306 2.01 3.41 -41.40
C ASP A 306 3.06 3.25 -40.28
N ARG A 307 2.78 2.42 -39.26
CA ARG A 307 3.67 2.10 -38.13
C ARG A 307 4.12 3.31 -37.30
N THR A 308 3.34 4.38 -37.31
CA THR A 308 3.60 5.61 -36.55
C THR A 308 2.96 5.58 -35.17
N THR A 309 1.83 4.88 -35.04
CA THR A 309 1.04 4.82 -33.81
C THR A 309 0.84 3.38 -33.40
N ARG A 310 1.04 3.15 -32.11
CA ARG A 310 0.91 1.85 -31.50
C ARG A 310 -0.30 1.82 -30.59
N GLY A 311 -1.21 0.91 -30.87
CA GLY A 311 -2.39 0.65 -30.06
C GLY A 311 -2.37 -0.75 -29.44
N ILE A 312 -3.41 -1.02 -28.67
CA ILE A 312 -3.71 -2.34 -28.11
C ILE A 312 -4.82 -2.96 -28.95
N GLY A 313 -4.59 -4.18 -29.44
CA GLY A 313 -5.61 -5.01 -30.06
C GLY A 313 -6.09 -6.08 -29.10
N PHE A 314 -7.39 -6.38 -29.14
CA PHE A 314 -7.96 -7.58 -28.54
C PHE A 314 -8.65 -8.40 -29.62
N SER A 315 -8.38 -9.70 -29.66
CA SER A 315 -9.05 -10.66 -30.52
C SER A 315 -9.69 -11.72 -29.63
N ALA A 316 -11.01 -11.73 -29.55
CA ALA A 316 -11.76 -12.69 -28.75
C ALA A 316 -11.53 -14.13 -29.25
N SER A 317 -11.48 -15.09 -28.33
CA SER A 317 -11.39 -16.51 -28.68
C SER A 317 -12.76 -17.07 -29.11
N PRO A 318 -12.82 -18.23 -29.80
CA PRO A 318 -14.09 -18.88 -30.13
C PRO A 318 -14.97 -19.18 -28.91
N GLY A 319 -14.36 -19.63 -27.80
CA GLY A 319 -15.01 -19.88 -26.51
C GLY A 319 -15.69 -18.63 -25.97
N PHE A 320 -14.96 -17.50 -25.98
CA PHE A 320 -15.50 -16.21 -25.55
C PHE A 320 -16.67 -15.74 -26.42
N ILE A 321 -16.54 -15.84 -27.75
CA ILE A 321 -17.57 -15.38 -28.69
C ILE A 321 -18.85 -16.21 -28.52
N GLU A 322 -18.72 -17.54 -28.57
CA GLU A 322 -19.89 -18.42 -28.51
C GLU A 322 -20.49 -18.50 -27.10
N GLY A 323 -19.64 -18.46 -26.06
CA GLY A 323 -20.07 -18.40 -24.67
C GLY A 323 -20.88 -17.13 -24.40
N THR A 324 -20.39 -15.98 -24.87
CA THR A 324 -21.13 -14.71 -24.81
C THR A 324 -22.46 -14.82 -25.54
N ARG A 325 -22.49 -15.37 -26.76
CA ARG A 325 -23.72 -15.55 -27.55
C ARG A 325 -24.77 -16.41 -26.85
N ARG A 326 -24.34 -17.40 -26.06
CA ARG A 326 -25.21 -18.32 -25.31
C ARG A 326 -25.48 -17.88 -23.87
N GLY A 327 -24.81 -16.84 -23.38
CA GLY A 327 -24.91 -16.42 -21.98
C GLY A 327 -24.34 -17.42 -20.97
N GLN A 328 -23.32 -18.21 -21.35
CA GLN A 328 -22.67 -19.20 -20.47
C GLN A 328 -21.17 -19.29 -20.74
N PRO A 329 -20.33 -19.61 -19.74
CA PRO A 329 -18.90 -19.80 -19.97
C PRO A 329 -18.66 -21.05 -20.83
N LEU A 330 -17.87 -20.91 -21.89
CA LEU A 330 -17.46 -22.02 -22.78
C LEU A 330 -15.97 -21.96 -23.04
N THR A 331 -15.34 -23.13 -23.07
CA THR A 331 -13.96 -23.26 -23.56
C THR A 331 -13.92 -23.21 -25.08
N ASP A 332 -12.76 -22.91 -25.66
CA ASP A 332 -12.53 -22.93 -27.10
C ASP A 332 -12.81 -24.32 -27.70
N ALA A 333 -12.53 -25.38 -26.93
CA ALA A 333 -12.84 -26.76 -27.33
C ALA A 333 -14.35 -27.01 -27.35
N GLN A 334 -15.08 -26.54 -26.34
CA GLN A 334 -16.54 -26.66 -26.28
C GLN A 334 -17.23 -25.86 -27.38
N ALA A 335 -16.76 -24.64 -27.68
CA ALA A 335 -17.29 -23.82 -28.75
C ALA A 335 -17.10 -24.46 -30.13
N LYS A 336 -15.92 -25.07 -30.39
CA LYS A 336 -15.66 -25.78 -31.65
C LYS A 336 -16.52 -27.02 -31.86
N GLY A 337 -16.88 -27.73 -30.78
CA GLY A 337 -17.77 -28.89 -30.85
C GLY A 337 -19.25 -28.52 -31.03
N ALA A 338 -19.60 -27.24 -30.88
CA ALA A 338 -20.97 -26.75 -30.92
C ALA A 338 -21.29 -25.88 -32.16
N ALA A 339 -20.31 -25.71 -33.05
CA ALA A 339 -20.39 -25.00 -34.33
C ALA A 339 -20.46 -26.02 -35.49
#